data_AF-A0A3P6R987-F1
#
_entry.id   AF-A0A3P6R987-F1
#
_cell.length_a   1.000
_cell.length_b   1.000
_cell.length_c   1.000
_cell.angle_alpha   90.00
_cell.angle_beta   90.00
_cell.angle_gamma   90.00
#
_symmetry.space_group_name_H-M   'P 1'
#
loop_
_entity.id
_entity.type
_entity.pdbx_description
1 polymer ?
#
loop_
_entity_poly.entity_id
_entity_poly.type
_entity_poly.pdbx_seq_one_letter_code
_entity_poly.pdbx_strand_id
1 'polypeptide(L)'
;MMWRNVSIKGAYIRPQMTDASARIVRTNQIVVAAGKGRDLLAVELPVRARKRMVFVVHAPDVPALDMPALFDPSGVYCLMEEVGNTFICGKIPSKVEM
;
A
#
# COMPACT_ATOMS: atom_id res chain seq x y z
N MET A 1 17.53 16.46 6.03
CA MET A 1 16.82 17.73 6.33
C MET A 1 17.19 18.78 5.28
N MET A 2 16.75 18.60 4.02
CA MET A 2 17.25 19.37 2.86
C MET A 2 16.21 20.30 2.21
N TRP A 3 14.96 20.26 2.67
CA TRP A 3 13.80 20.90 2.01
C TRP A 3 13.09 21.96 2.86
N ARG A 4 13.72 22.43 3.94
CA ARG A 4 13.18 23.58 4.71
C ARG A 4 13.43 24.85 3.89
N ASN A 5 12.38 25.66 3.68
CA ASN A 5 12.38 26.94 2.95
C ASN A 5 12.53 26.87 1.41
N VAL A 6 12.08 25.79 0.76
CA VAL A 6 12.04 25.71 -0.71
C VAL A 6 10.61 25.90 -1.22
N SER A 7 10.40 26.85 -2.14
CA SER A 7 9.13 27.01 -2.85
C SER A 7 9.07 26.04 -4.04
N ILE A 8 8.20 25.04 -3.98
CA ILE A 8 7.95 24.14 -5.11
C ILE A 8 6.92 24.80 -6.05
N LYS A 9 7.24 24.91 -7.34
CA LYS A 9 6.38 25.54 -8.37
C LYS A 9 5.71 24.53 -9.31
N GLY A 10 6.05 23.25 -9.18
CA GLY A 10 5.59 22.19 -10.05
C GLY A 10 6.44 20.92 -9.93
N ALA A 11 6.10 19.93 -10.73
CA ALA A 11 6.82 18.66 -10.83
C ALA A 11 7.18 18.36 -12.29
N TYR A 12 8.35 17.76 -12.49
CA TYR A 12 8.73 17.17 -13.77
C TYR A 12 8.32 15.70 -13.78
N ILE A 13 7.45 15.32 -14.72
CA ILE A 13 6.86 13.98 -14.79
C ILE A 13 7.37 13.28 -16.04
N ARG A 14 8.00 12.12 -15.86
CA ARG A 14 8.38 11.18 -16.93
C ARG A 14 7.39 10.00 -16.96
N PRO A 15 6.48 9.93 -17.94
CA PRO A 15 5.59 8.78 -18.11
C PRO A 15 6.39 7.49 -18.35
N GLN A 16 5.94 6.36 -17.79
CA GLN A 16 6.63 5.07 -17.95
C GLN A 16 5.97 4.14 -18.98
N MET A 17 4.73 4.42 -19.42
CA MET A 17 3.94 3.47 -20.24
C MET A 17 3.36 4.03 -21.55
N THR A 18 3.45 5.33 -21.84
CA THR A 18 2.65 5.93 -22.92
C THR A 18 3.44 6.57 -24.05
N ASP A 19 4.75 6.32 -24.16
CA ASP A 19 5.70 7.00 -25.09
C ASP A 19 5.60 8.54 -25.10
N ALA A 20 4.91 9.11 -24.11
CA ALA A 20 4.69 10.53 -24.02
C ALA A 20 5.96 11.19 -23.50
N SER A 21 6.31 12.33 -24.09
CA SER A 21 7.44 13.11 -23.64
C SER A 21 7.26 13.56 -22.19
N ALA A 22 8.39 13.66 -21.50
CA ALA A 22 8.42 14.18 -20.15
C ALA A 22 7.98 15.64 -20.13
N ARG A 23 7.22 16.02 -19.10
CA ARG A 23 6.55 17.33 -19.04
C ARG A 23 6.58 17.94 -17.66
N ILE A 24 6.59 19.27 -17.63
CA ILE A 24 6.48 20.04 -16.40
C ILE A 24 5.00 20.26 -16.12
N VAL A 25 4.53 19.83 -14.95
CA VAL A 25 3.21 20.16 -14.42
C VAL A 25 3.39 21.24 -13.38
N ARG A 26 2.97 22.47 -13.70
CA ARG A 26 2.97 23.59 -12.76
C ARG A 26 1.76 23.48 -11.84
N THR A 27 1.97 23.73 -10.56
CA THR A 27 0.90 23.72 -9.55
C THR A 27 1.32 24.55 -8.35
N ASN A 28 0.32 25.06 -7.64
CA ASN A 28 0.51 25.81 -6.40
C ASN A 28 0.70 24.89 -5.20
N GLN A 29 0.23 23.64 -5.29
CA GLN A 29 0.32 22.65 -4.22
C GLN A 29 0.62 21.27 -4.79
N ILE A 30 1.44 20.50 -4.07
CA ILE A 30 1.79 19.11 -4.39
C ILE A 30 1.51 18.26 -3.17
N VAL A 31 0.72 17.20 -3.34
CA VAL A 31 0.48 16.19 -2.32
C VAL A 31 1.21 14.92 -2.74
N VAL A 32 2.04 14.39 -1.84
CA VAL A 32 2.81 13.18 -2.09
C VAL A 32 2.17 12.01 -1.33
N ALA A 33 1.39 11.19 -2.05
CA ALA A 33 0.67 10.03 -1.51
C ALA A 33 1.30 8.68 -1.93
N ALA A 34 2.62 8.64 -2.13
CA ALA A 34 3.33 7.48 -2.67
C ALA A 34 4.02 6.59 -1.60
N GLY A 35 3.67 6.76 -0.32
CA GLY A 35 4.21 5.93 0.77
C GLY A 35 5.66 6.28 1.13
N LYS A 36 6.54 5.26 1.22
CA LYS A 36 7.97 5.44 1.53
C LYS A 36 8.80 5.26 0.25
N GLY A 37 9.78 6.13 0.02
CA GLY A 37 10.63 6.04 -1.18
C GLY A 37 11.86 6.97 -1.13
N ARG A 38 12.45 7.22 -2.30
CA ARG A 38 13.61 8.10 -2.48
C ARG A 38 13.18 9.54 -2.86
N ASP A 39 14.12 10.47 -2.87
CA ASP A 39 13.96 11.85 -3.36
C ASP A 39 12.84 12.65 -2.66
N LEU A 40 11.74 12.95 -3.35
CA LEU A 40 10.56 13.64 -2.80
C LEU A 40 9.93 12.89 -1.61
N LEU A 41 10.20 11.59 -1.49
CA LEU A 41 9.76 10.73 -0.40
C LEU A 41 10.85 10.52 0.68
N ALA A 42 12.00 11.19 0.57
CA ALA A 42 13.13 11.05 1.50
C ALA A 42 12.98 11.89 2.79
N VAL A 43 11.88 12.63 2.95
CA VAL A 43 11.53 13.23 4.24
C VAL A 43 11.29 12.09 5.23
N GLU A 44 11.91 12.19 6.40
CA GLU A 44 11.72 11.16 7.42
C GLU A 44 10.29 11.23 7.95
N LEU A 45 9.46 10.30 7.47
CA LEU A 45 8.12 10.05 7.98
C LEU A 45 8.19 8.91 9.01
N PRO A 46 7.28 8.88 10.00
CA PRO A 46 7.13 7.74 10.91
C PRO A 46 6.55 6.48 10.22
N VAL A 47 6.73 6.37 8.89
CA VAL A 47 6.33 5.23 8.08
C VAL A 47 7.54 4.32 7.88
N ARG A 48 7.35 3.03 8.09
CA ARG A 48 8.37 1.99 7.85
C ARG A 48 7.77 0.97 6.90
N ALA A 49 8.46 0.70 5.79
CA ALA A 49 8.02 -0.34 4.85
C ALA A 49 8.01 -1.70 5.57
N ARG A 50 6.92 -2.45 5.38
CA ARG A 50 6.71 -3.77 5.96
C ARG A 50 6.18 -4.69 4.88
N LYS A 51 6.95 -5.72 4.54
CA LYS A 51 6.51 -6.75 3.59
C LYS A 51 5.48 -7.64 4.29
N ARG A 52 4.35 -7.89 3.62
CA ARG A 52 3.34 -8.86 4.04
C ARG A 52 3.12 -9.85 2.91
N MET A 53 2.94 -11.11 3.25
CA MET A 53 2.47 -12.12 2.31
C MET A 53 0.98 -12.31 2.51
N VAL A 54 0.25 -12.28 1.41
CA VAL A 54 -1.20 -12.46 1.37
C VAL A 54 -1.47 -13.60 0.40
N PHE A 55 -2.30 -14.53 0.83
CA PHE A 55 -2.63 -15.74 0.09
C PHE A 55 -4.12 -15.74 -0.23
N VAL A 56 -4.45 -16.28 -1.39
CA VAL A 56 -5.83 -16.60 -1.74
C VAL A 56 -6.01 -18.11 -1.52
N VAL A 57 -6.93 -18.47 -0.64
CA VAL A 57 -7.23 -19.85 -0.27
C VAL A 57 -8.61 -20.21 -0.82
N HIS A 58 -8.66 -21.28 -1.60
CA HIS A 58 -9.93 -21.84 -2.10
C HIS A 58 -10.33 -23.05 -1.25
N ALA A 59 -11.53 -23.01 -0.67
CA ALA A 59 -12.05 -24.05 0.23
C ALA A 59 -13.48 -24.45 -0.18
N PRO A 60 -13.67 -25.39 -1.12
CA PRO A 60 -14.98 -25.71 -1.70
C PRO A 60 -15.97 -26.35 -0.71
N ASP A 61 -15.47 -27.00 0.33
CA ASP A 61 -16.29 -27.78 1.26
C ASP A 61 -16.88 -26.95 2.42
N VAL A 62 -16.61 -25.64 2.47
CA VAL A 62 -17.13 -24.75 3.52
C VAL A 62 -18.37 -23.98 3.03
N PRO A 63 -19.22 -23.48 3.94
CA PRO A 63 -20.35 -22.65 3.56
C PRO A 63 -19.90 -21.44 2.73
N ALA A 64 -20.56 -21.22 1.59
CA ALA A 64 -20.21 -20.17 0.63
C ALA A 64 -20.69 -18.76 1.04
N LEU A 65 -21.31 -18.63 2.22
CA LEU A 65 -21.95 -17.40 2.68
C LEU A 65 -21.69 -17.21 4.18
N ASP A 66 -21.73 -15.95 4.61
CA ASP A 66 -21.72 -15.53 6.01
C ASP A 66 -20.44 -15.85 6.82
N MET A 67 -19.29 -16.04 6.15
CA MET A 67 -18.01 -16.04 6.88
C MET A 67 -17.71 -14.61 7.35
N PRO A 68 -17.61 -14.35 8.67
CA PRO A 68 -17.25 -13.03 9.17
C PRO A 68 -15.77 -12.71 8.85
N ALA A 69 -15.43 -11.42 8.87
CA ALA A 69 -14.03 -11.00 8.86
C ALA A 69 -13.34 -11.50 10.14
N LEU A 70 -12.51 -12.53 10.00
CA LEU A 70 -11.81 -13.15 11.12
C LEU A 70 -10.49 -12.44 11.36
N PHE A 71 -10.26 -12.03 12.61
CA PHE A 71 -8.99 -11.52 13.10
C PHE A 71 -8.61 -12.26 14.37
N ASP A 72 -7.53 -13.03 14.28
CA ASP A 72 -6.98 -13.75 15.43
C ASP A 72 -5.95 -12.87 16.17
N PRO A 73 -5.85 -12.94 17.52
CA PRO A 73 -4.84 -12.21 18.28
C PRO A 73 -3.38 -12.46 17.86
N SER A 74 -3.07 -13.56 17.16
CA SER A 74 -1.75 -13.79 16.55
C SER A 74 -1.45 -12.89 15.34
N GLY A 75 -2.43 -12.09 14.91
CA GLY A 75 -2.36 -11.22 13.73
C GLY A 75 -2.75 -11.92 12.43
N VAL A 76 -3.12 -13.21 12.48
CA VAL A 76 -3.69 -13.90 11.32
C VAL A 76 -5.09 -13.37 11.05
N TYR A 77 -5.40 -13.13 9.78
CA TYR A 77 -6.72 -12.73 9.35
C TYR A 77 -7.18 -13.57 8.18
N CYS A 78 -8.50 -13.71 8.06
CA CYS A 78 -9.17 -14.37 6.94
C CYS A 78 -10.39 -13.53 6.56
N LEU A 79 -10.43 -13.09 5.30
CA LEU A 79 -11.50 -12.28 4.75
C LEU A 79 -12.09 -13.02 3.56
N MET A 80 -13.43 -13.08 3.50
CA MET A 80 -14.12 -13.50 2.29
C MET A 80 -13.95 -12.41 1.22
N GLU A 81 -13.43 -12.78 0.05
CA GLU A 81 -13.21 -11.83 -1.06
C GLU A 81 -14.51 -11.57 -1.82
N GLU A 82 -15.24 -12.64 -2.13
CA GLU A 82 -16.53 -12.63 -2.81
C GLU A 82 -17.42 -13.74 -2.23
N VAL A 83 -18.73 -13.68 -2.51
CA VAL A 83 -19.66 -14.78 -2.16
C VAL A 83 -19.18 -16.06 -2.83
N GLY A 84 -18.86 -17.06 -2.03
CA GLY A 84 -18.22 -18.26 -2.51
C GLY A 84 -17.22 -18.84 -1.52
N ASN A 85 -16.25 -19.55 -2.07
CA ASN A 85 -15.32 -20.41 -1.34
C ASN A 85 -13.89 -19.88 -1.39
N THR A 86 -13.72 -18.57 -1.61
CA THR A 86 -12.42 -17.92 -1.81
C THR A 86 -12.13 -16.91 -0.71
N PHE A 87 -10.99 -17.08 -0.05
CA PHE A 87 -10.62 -16.32 1.13
C PHE A 87 -9.25 -15.69 0.98
N ILE A 88 -9.15 -14.41 1.31
CA ILE A 88 -7.89 -13.69 1.46
C ILE A 88 -7.39 -13.90 2.88
N CYS A 89 -6.26 -14.59 2.98
CA CYS A 89 -5.62 -14.91 4.24
C CYS A 89 -4.24 -14.25 4.32
N GLY A 90 -3.87 -13.79 5.51
CA GLY A 90 -2.53 -13.26 5.73
C GLY A 90 -2.23 -13.10 7.21
N LYS A 91 -1.00 -12.67 7.51
CA LYS A 91 -0.59 -12.32 8.87
C LYS A 91 -0.14 -10.87 8.92
N ILE A 92 -0.69 -10.14 9.87
CA ILE A 92 -0.20 -8.82 10.26
C ILE A 92 1.06 -9.06 11.09
N PRO A 93 2.24 -8.59 10.64
CA PRO A 93 3.48 -8.80 11.36
C PRO A 93 3.42 -8.12 12.73
N SER A 94 3.78 -8.88 13.76
CA SER A 94 3.81 -8.37 15.15
C SER A 94 4.97 -7.40 15.36
N LYS A 95 4.98 -6.70 16.51
CA LYS A 95 6.12 -5.86 16.91
C LYS A 95 7.36 -6.67 17.30
N VAL A 96 7.20 -7.93 17.68
CA VAL A 96 8.27 -8.78 18.23
C VAL A 96 8.98 -9.57 17.13
N GLU A 97 8.26 -9.96 16.08
CA GLU A 97 8.83 -10.58 14.87
C GLU A 97 9.55 -9.55 13.96
N MET A 98 9.94 -8.39 14.51
CA MET A 98 10.56 -7.25 13.84
C MET A 98 12.08 -7.37 13.74
#